data_AF-A0A522CUG9-F1
#
_entry.id   AF-A0A522CUG9-F1
#
_cell.length_a   1.000
_cell.length_b   1.000
_cell.length_c   1.000
_cell.angle_alpha   90.00
_cell.angle_beta   90.00
_cell.angle_gamma   90.00
#
_symmetry.space_group_name_H-M   'P 1'
#
loop_
_entity.id
_entity.type
_entity.pdbx_description
1 polymer ?
#
loop_
_entity_poly.entity_id
_entity_poly.type
_entity_poly.pdbx_seq_one_letter_code
_entity_poly.pdbx_strand_id
1 'polypeptide(L)'
;MLRIELSALSAQELKRLLDMARARNQTALIHQLNAELESRPTRVEDWSPLPMNYARPDHAAPEVALAPPRRNGMMAATAALAAFVSAAVTWGLSVPPPQPEAVETPRAAVVLASLAPVGPPAGFSQTPREASSAGSESAPGQLVRAEPIARSRNSNRCYDLPTAADRLVCGYPSLANQDRQLRSAYDRALAAGADRRDLDRAQALWRAASENVSDRAALSERYARRIRELEAAASPPPPPPADEPPF
;
A
#
# COMPACT_ATOMS: atom_id res chain seq x y z
N MET A 1 -17.42 -29.22 20.66
CA MET A 1 -17.57 -28.37 19.46
C MET A 1 -17.89 -26.97 19.94
N LEU A 2 -16.93 -26.04 19.87
CA LEU A 2 -17.16 -24.65 20.28
C LEU A 2 -17.93 -23.96 19.14
N ARG A 3 -19.21 -23.66 19.37
CA ARG A 3 -19.99 -22.80 18.47
C ARG A 3 -19.56 -21.37 18.76
N ILE A 4 -18.77 -20.81 17.86
CA ILE A 4 -18.42 -19.39 17.92
C ILE A 4 -19.66 -18.63 17.44
N GLU A 5 -20.26 -17.83 18.31
CA GLU A 5 -21.38 -16.94 17.98
C GLU A 5 -20.89 -15.86 17.00
N LEU A 6 -21.14 -16.04 15.70
CA LEU A 6 -20.72 -15.11 14.65
C LEU A 6 -21.37 -13.72 14.79
N SER A 7 -22.53 -13.68 15.45
CA SER A 7 -23.29 -12.48 15.78
C SER A 7 -22.59 -11.55 16.78
N ALA A 8 -21.71 -12.09 17.63
CA ALA A 8 -20.97 -11.30 18.62
C ALA A 8 -19.74 -10.60 18.04
N LEU A 9 -19.27 -11.03 16.86
CA LEU A 9 -18.08 -10.46 16.22
C LEU A 9 -18.38 -9.09 15.62
N SER A 10 -17.39 -8.19 15.68
CA SER A 10 -17.46 -6.92 14.96
C SER A 10 -17.39 -7.12 13.44
N ALA A 11 -17.89 -6.16 12.66
CA ALA A 11 -17.82 -6.22 11.20
C ALA A 11 -16.37 -6.32 10.67
N GLN A 12 -15.42 -5.70 11.38
CA GLN A 12 -14.00 -5.74 11.03
C GLN A 12 -13.39 -7.13 11.29
N GLU A 13 -13.77 -7.80 12.38
CA GLU A 13 -13.33 -9.16 12.68
C GLU A 13 -13.93 -10.17 11.70
N LEU A 14 -15.21 -10.03 11.36
CA LEU A 14 -15.86 -10.83 10.30
C LEU A 14 -15.11 -10.71 8.97
N LYS A 15 -14.72 -9.49 8.58
CA LYS A 15 -13.93 -9.26 7.36
C LYS A 15 -12.54 -9.91 7.45
N ARG A 16 -11.87 -9.81 8.59
CA ARG A 16 -10.56 -10.46 8.81
C ARG A 16 -10.66 -11.99 8.74
N LEU A 17 -11.72 -12.57 9.30
CA LEU A 17 -12.00 -14.01 9.20
C LEU A 17 -12.28 -14.44 7.77
N LEU A 18 -13.03 -13.64 7.01
CA LEU A 18 -13.32 -13.89 5.60
C LEU A 18 -12.04 -13.93 4.76
N ASP A 19 -11.13 -12.98 4.97
CA ASP A 19 -9.85 -12.95 4.26
C ASP A 19 -8.96 -14.14 4.61
N MET A 20 -8.92 -14.53 5.89
CA MET A 20 -8.21 -15.75 6.31
C MET A 20 -8.83 -17.03 5.72
N ALA A 21 -10.16 -17.11 5.65
CA ALA A 21 -10.87 -18.25 5.06
C ALA A 21 -10.59 -18.36 3.55
N ARG A 22 -10.53 -17.23 2.83
CA ARG A 22 -10.12 -17.16 1.41
C ARG A 22 -8.69 -17.63 1.19
N ALA A 23 -7.75 -17.16 2.01
CA ALA A 23 -6.36 -17.58 1.92
C ALA A 23 -6.20 -19.10 2.09
N ARG A 24 -7.12 -19.76 2.79
CA ARG A 24 -7.15 -21.20 3.03
C ARG A 24 -8.12 -21.97 2.12
N ASN A 25 -8.75 -21.31 1.14
CA ASN A 25 -9.75 -21.89 0.25
C ASN A 25 -10.92 -22.61 0.96
N GLN A 26 -11.35 -22.09 2.11
CA GLN A 26 -12.46 -22.66 2.89
C GLN A 26 -13.83 -22.15 2.39
N THR A 27 -14.26 -22.65 1.23
CA THR A 27 -15.46 -22.18 0.51
C THR A 27 -16.74 -22.17 1.36
N ALA A 28 -17.00 -23.22 2.14
CA ALA A 28 -18.18 -23.31 3.00
C ALA A 28 -18.21 -22.18 4.06
N LEU A 29 -17.08 -21.90 4.69
CA LEU A 29 -16.97 -20.84 5.70
C LEU A 29 -17.09 -19.44 5.06
N ILE A 30 -16.53 -19.27 3.86
CA ILE A 30 -16.65 -18.02 3.09
C ILE A 30 -18.13 -17.70 2.81
N HIS A 31 -18.92 -18.68 2.39
CA HIS A 31 -20.36 -18.48 2.15
C HIS A 31 -21.10 -18.11 3.44
N GLN A 32 -20.80 -18.77 4.55
CA GLN A 32 -21.43 -18.47 5.83
C GLN A 32 -21.09 -17.06 6.33
N LEU A 33 -19.82 -16.64 6.24
CA LEU A 33 -19.37 -15.31 6.66
C LEU A 33 -19.94 -14.21 5.76
N ASN A 34 -20.08 -14.44 4.45
CA ASN A 34 -20.73 -13.49 3.54
C ASN A 34 -22.22 -13.35 3.84
N ALA A 35 -22.93 -14.46 4.06
CA ALA A 35 -24.35 -14.42 4.42
C ALA A 35 -24.58 -13.63 5.72
N GLU A 36 -23.68 -13.76 6.71
CA GLU A 36 -23.75 -12.99 7.96
C GLU A 36 -23.42 -11.50 7.77
N LEU A 37 -22.52 -11.17 6.84
CA LEU A 37 -22.22 -9.77 6.50
C LEU A 37 -23.39 -9.11 5.75
N GLU A 38 -24.10 -9.85 4.90
CA GLU A 38 -25.27 -9.37 4.17
C GLU A 38 -26.54 -9.29 5.04
N SER A 39 -26.70 -10.22 6.00
CA SER A 39 -27.82 -10.23 6.93
C SER A 39 -27.74 -9.09 7.96
N ARG A 40 -26.53 -8.60 8.23
CA ARG A 40 -26.36 -7.44 9.08
C ARG A 40 -26.92 -6.22 8.37
N PRO A 41 -27.91 -5.53 8.95
CA PRO A 41 -28.29 -4.22 8.45
C PRO A 41 -27.01 -3.41 8.53
N THR A 42 -26.48 -3.00 7.37
CA THR A 42 -25.49 -1.94 7.32
C THR A 42 -26.19 -0.81 8.05
N ARG A 43 -25.83 -0.62 9.32
CA ARG A 43 -26.06 0.62 10.03
C ARG A 43 -25.22 1.56 9.21
N VAL A 44 -25.81 2.05 8.11
CA VAL A 44 -25.43 3.29 7.47
C VAL A 44 -25.63 4.23 8.61
N GLU A 45 -24.52 4.38 9.30
CA GLU A 45 -24.31 5.24 10.40
C GLU A 45 -24.77 6.56 9.81
N ASP A 46 -25.99 6.94 10.19
CA ASP A 46 -26.68 8.15 9.75
C ASP A 46 -25.94 9.32 10.39
N TRP A 47 -24.65 9.41 10.10
CA TRP A 47 -23.90 10.63 9.94
C TRP A 47 -24.44 11.30 8.68
N SER A 48 -25.74 11.59 8.66
CA SER A 48 -26.20 12.85 8.15
C SER A 48 -25.24 13.88 8.76
N PRO A 49 -24.37 14.52 7.96
CA PRO A 49 -23.47 15.52 8.50
C PRO A 49 -24.37 16.51 9.21
N LEU A 50 -24.24 16.61 10.55
CA LEU A 50 -24.84 17.69 11.30
C LEU A 50 -24.53 18.95 10.49
N PRO A 51 -25.55 19.74 10.09
CA PRO A 51 -25.32 20.91 9.27
C PRO A 51 -24.26 21.72 9.99
N MET A 52 -23.06 21.75 9.42
CA MET A 52 -21.95 22.56 9.91
C MET A 52 -22.41 23.99 9.71
N ASN A 53 -23.03 24.51 10.77
CA ASN A 53 -23.43 25.89 10.89
C ASN A 53 -22.12 26.65 11.04
N TYR A 54 -21.50 26.98 9.90
CA TYR A 54 -20.40 27.93 9.81
C TYR A 54 -20.95 29.32 10.09
N ALA A 55 -21.44 29.54 11.32
CA ALA A 55 -21.57 30.85 11.89
C ALA A 55 -20.14 31.36 12.11
N ARG A 56 -19.63 32.03 11.09
CA ARG A 56 -18.44 32.88 11.13
C ARG A 56 -18.54 33.79 12.37
N PRO A 57 -17.71 33.62 13.39
CA PRO A 57 -17.62 34.60 14.45
C PRO A 57 -16.82 35.77 13.87
N ASP A 58 -17.50 36.86 13.54
CA ASP A 58 -16.83 38.13 13.35
C ASP A 58 -16.07 38.47 14.62
N HIS A 59 -14.78 38.71 14.45
CA HIS A 59 -13.86 39.12 15.49
C HIS A 59 -14.27 40.49 16.04
N ALA A 60 -14.98 40.49 17.16
CA ALA A 60 -14.92 41.57 18.14
C ALA A 60 -14.19 41.01 19.37
N ALA A 61 -12.96 41.49 19.57
CA ALA A 61 -12.19 41.23 20.78
C ALA A 61 -12.94 41.76 22.02
N PRO A 62 -12.86 41.03 23.14
CA PRO A 62 -12.51 41.71 24.38
C PRO A 62 -11.34 41.04 25.09
N GLU A 63 -10.36 41.88 25.39
CA GLU A 63 -9.63 42.00 26.66
C GLU A 63 -9.76 40.86 27.69
N VAL A 64 -8.61 40.23 27.95
CA VAL A 64 -8.02 39.85 29.25
C VAL A 64 -8.97 39.46 30.40
N ALA A 65 -9.02 38.17 30.72
CA ALA A 65 -9.18 37.69 32.09
C ALA A 65 -8.43 36.37 32.31
N LEU A 66 -7.36 36.44 33.10
CA LEU A 66 -6.61 35.30 33.64
C LEU A 66 -7.54 34.46 34.54
N ALA A 67 -7.80 33.20 34.19
CA ALA A 67 -8.49 32.24 35.05
C ALA A 67 -7.62 30.98 35.26
N PRO A 68 -7.51 30.44 36.48
CA PRO A 68 -6.61 29.33 36.81
C PRO A 68 -7.12 27.96 36.31
N PRO A 69 -6.22 26.96 36.19
CA PRO A 69 -6.55 25.65 35.64
C PRO A 69 -7.46 24.83 36.54
N ARG A 70 -8.61 24.39 36.01
CA ARG A 70 -9.48 23.40 36.67
C ARG A 70 -8.89 22.00 36.54
N ARG A 71 -8.29 21.59 37.65
CA ARG A 71 -7.79 20.26 38.00
C ARG A 71 -8.97 19.31 38.25
N ASN A 72 -9.45 18.61 37.21
CA ASN A 72 -10.33 17.47 37.40
C ASN A 72 -9.49 16.21 37.62
N GLY A 73 -9.29 15.90 38.89
CA GLY A 73 -8.83 14.58 39.32
C GLY A 73 -10.00 13.60 39.30
N MET A 74 -9.78 12.45 38.67
CA MET A 74 -10.51 11.24 39.00
C MET A 74 -9.46 10.17 39.30
N MET A 75 -9.30 9.91 40.59
CA MET A 75 -8.47 8.85 41.16
C MET A 75 -9.07 7.48 40.83
N ALA A 76 -8.17 6.59 40.40
CA ALA A 76 -8.01 5.21 40.84
C ALA A 76 -9.23 4.27 40.87
N ALA A 77 -9.15 3.24 40.02
CA ALA A 77 -9.47 1.88 40.43
C ALA A 77 -8.33 0.95 39.98
N THR A 78 -7.42 0.69 40.91
CA THR A 78 -6.52 -0.46 40.92
C THR A 78 -7.32 -1.75 41.06
N ALA A 79 -7.01 -2.78 40.28
CA ALA A 79 -6.66 -4.13 40.76
C ALA A 79 -6.76 -5.18 39.64
N ALA A 80 -5.88 -6.18 39.75
CA ALA A 80 -6.00 -7.54 39.20
C ALA A 80 -5.84 -7.67 37.67
N LEU A 81 -5.08 -8.59 37.09
CA LEU A 81 -4.49 -9.85 37.55
C LEU A 81 -3.46 -10.31 36.50
N ALA A 82 -2.41 -10.96 36.99
CA ALA A 82 -1.73 -12.12 36.41
C ALA A 82 -1.29 -12.10 34.92
N ALA A 83 0.04 -12.08 34.73
CA ALA A 83 0.77 -13.04 33.91
C ALA A 83 -0.03 -13.78 32.82
N PHE A 84 -0.15 -13.18 31.64
CA PHE A 84 -0.41 -13.95 30.44
C PHE A 84 0.90 -14.50 29.90
N VAL A 85 1.10 -15.76 30.25
CA VAL A 85 2.04 -16.71 29.66
C VAL A 85 2.09 -16.52 28.15
N SER A 86 3.32 -16.41 27.67
CA SER A 86 3.73 -16.58 26.28
C SER A 86 3.04 -17.78 25.64
N ALA A 87 1.95 -17.54 24.93
CA ALA A 87 1.47 -18.47 23.91
C ALA A 87 2.29 -18.17 22.65
N ALA A 88 3.50 -18.72 22.60
CA ALA A 88 4.12 -19.06 21.33
C ALA A 88 3.19 -20.09 20.67
N VAL A 89 2.17 -19.60 19.96
CA VAL A 89 1.42 -20.43 19.02
C VAL A 89 2.40 -20.71 17.91
N THR A 90 3.12 -21.81 18.07
CA THR A 90 3.77 -22.54 17.00
C THR A 90 2.66 -22.94 16.03
N TRP A 91 2.34 -22.05 15.10
CA TRP A 91 1.53 -22.39 13.96
C TRP A 91 2.28 -23.50 13.25
N GLY A 92 1.74 -24.71 13.38
CA GLY A 92 2.25 -25.91 12.76
C GLY A 92 2.48 -25.64 11.28
N LEU A 93 3.75 -25.44 10.96
CA LEU A 93 4.37 -25.87 9.73
C LEU A 93 3.99 -27.35 9.54
N SER A 94 2.86 -27.61 8.89
CA SER A 94 2.76 -28.79 8.04
C SER A 94 3.73 -28.55 6.89
N VAL A 95 5.02 -28.79 7.17
CA VAL A 95 5.97 -29.17 6.14
C VAL A 95 5.40 -30.48 5.57
N PRO A 96 5.00 -30.53 4.29
CA PRO A 96 4.66 -31.81 3.69
C PRO A 96 5.87 -32.74 3.86
N PRO A 97 5.67 -34.03 4.21
CA PRO A 97 6.78 -34.97 4.28
C PRO A 97 7.57 -34.88 2.97
N PRO A 98 8.91 -34.89 3.01
CA PRO A 98 9.71 -34.93 1.80
C PRO A 98 9.21 -36.12 0.98
N GLN A 99 8.63 -35.84 -0.19
CA GLN A 99 8.45 -36.91 -1.15
C GLN A 99 9.84 -37.44 -1.46
N PRO A 100 10.08 -38.76 -1.40
CA PRO A 100 11.31 -39.32 -1.91
C PRO A 100 11.37 -38.95 -3.40
N GLU A 101 12.18 -37.95 -3.71
CA GLU A 101 12.55 -37.64 -5.09
C GLU A 101 13.09 -38.94 -5.67
N ALA A 102 12.41 -39.43 -6.71
CA ALA A 102 12.95 -40.44 -7.57
C ALA A 102 14.31 -39.93 -8.04
N VAL A 103 15.36 -40.67 -7.67
CA VAL A 103 16.73 -40.44 -8.09
C VAL A 103 16.78 -40.57 -9.61
N GLU A 104 16.54 -39.47 -10.31
CA GLU A 104 16.79 -39.37 -11.74
C GLU A 104 18.22 -38.85 -11.91
N THR A 105 19.12 -39.81 -12.12
CA THR A 105 20.53 -39.64 -12.43
C THR A 105 20.78 -38.50 -13.43
N PRO A 106 21.55 -37.45 -13.09
CA PRO A 106 22.02 -36.50 -14.08
C PRO A 106 23.06 -37.17 -14.98
N ARG A 107 22.70 -37.42 -16.24
CA ARG A 107 23.68 -37.66 -17.29
C ARG A 107 24.44 -36.37 -17.54
N ALA A 108 25.74 -36.39 -17.22
CA ALA A 108 26.69 -35.36 -17.60
C ALA A 108 26.70 -35.18 -19.12
N ALA A 109 26.15 -34.07 -19.60
CA ALA A 109 26.42 -33.54 -20.93
C ALA A 109 27.31 -32.30 -20.76
N VAL A 110 28.61 -32.53 -20.88
CA VAL A 110 29.62 -31.49 -21.04
C VAL A 110 29.34 -30.81 -22.37
N VAL A 111 28.89 -29.55 -22.34
CA VAL A 111 28.93 -28.66 -23.50
C VAL A 111 29.94 -27.56 -23.21
N LEU A 112 31.17 -27.80 -23.67
CA LEU A 112 32.19 -26.78 -23.89
C LEU A 112 31.69 -25.84 -24.99
N ALA A 113 31.15 -24.68 -24.62
CA ALA A 113 30.83 -23.61 -25.57
C ALA A 113 31.84 -22.47 -25.42
N SER A 114 32.78 -22.49 -26.36
CA SER A 114 33.64 -21.45 -26.91
C SER A 114 33.53 -20.02 -26.35
N LEU A 115 34.67 -19.55 -25.84
CA LEU A 115 35.01 -18.14 -25.66
C LEU A 115 35.03 -17.43 -27.03
N ALA A 116 34.18 -16.42 -27.21
CA ALA A 116 34.29 -15.46 -28.30
C ALA A 116 34.82 -14.11 -27.76
N PRO A 117 35.71 -13.42 -28.51
CA PRO A 117 36.37 -12.20 -28.06
C PRO A 117 35.43 -10.99 -28.03
N VAL A 118 35.55 -10.21 -26.96
CA VAL A 118 34.93 -8.91 -26.73
C VAL A 118 35.50 -7.89 -27.73
N GLY A 119 34.69 -7.44 -28.67
CA GLY A 119 34.94 -6.24 -29.48
C GLY A 119 34.35 -4.99 -28.81
N PRO A 120 35.04 -3.83 -28.83
CA PRO A 120 34.50 -2.59 -28.28
C PRO A 120 33.38 -2.02 -29.17
N PRO A 121 32.24 -1.56 -28.62
CA PRO A 121 31.29 -0.79 -29.40
C PRO A 121 31.89 0.59 -29.73
N ALA A 122 31.98 0.84 -31.03
CA ALA A 122 32.35 2.12 -31.64
C ALA A 122 31.44 3.26 -31.14
N GLY A 123 32.06 4.45 -31.05
CA GLY A 123 31.46 5.67 -30.54
C GLY A 123 30.22 6.13 -31.28
N PHE A 124 29.26 6.61 -30.51
CA PHE A 124 28.14 7.40 -31.01
C PHE A 124 28.54 8.87 -31.01
N SER A 125 28.68 9.41 -32.22
CA SER A 125 28.78 10.85 -32.48
C SER A 125 27.55 11.57 -31.94
N GLN A 126 27.76 12.42 -30.94
CA GLN A 126 26.77 13.41 -30.54
C GLN A 126 26.73 14.50 -31.62
N THR A 127 25.67 14.53 -32.43
CA THR A 127 25.33 15.71 -33.22
C THR A 127 24.74 16.78 -32.29
N PRO A 128 25.28 18.00 -32.26
CA PRO A 128 24.69 19.12 -31.53
C PRO A 128 23.31 19.44 -32.08
N ARG A 129 22.28 19.37 -31.23
CA ARG A 129 20.93 19.83 -31.57
C ARG A 129 20.88 21.34 -31.44
N GLU A 130 21.02 21.99 -32.59
CA GLU A 130 20.93 23.42 -32.80
C GLU A 130 19.58 23.95 -32.29
N ALA A 131 19.67 25.03 -31.50
CA ALA A 131 18.54 25.79 -31.03
C ALA A 131 17.88 26.49 -32.21
N SER A 132 16.60 26.19 -32.47
CA SER A 132 15.78 26.98 -33.39
C SER A 132 14.71 27.72 -32.60
N SER A 133 15.10 28.90 -32.12
CA SER A 133 14.19 29.99 -31.75
C SER A 133 13.82 30.77 -33.02
N ALA A 134 12.56 30.66 -33.43
CA ALA A 134 11.83 31.64 -34.24
C ALA A 134 10.34 31.35 -33.96
N GLY A 135 9.57 32.22 -33.33
CA GLY A 135 9.29 33.58 -33.79
C GLY A 135 7.98 33.53 -34.58
N SER A 136 6.84 33.72 -33.92
CA SER A 136 5.64 34.20 -34.61
C SER A 136 4.71 34.89 -33.63
N GLU A 137 4.72 36.20 -33.82
CA GLU A 137 3.99 37.26 -33.16
C GLU A 137 2.82 37.67 -34.08
N SER A 138 1.66 37.89 -33.46
CA SER A 138 0.49 38.69 -33.92
C SER A 138 -0.41 38.18 -35.06
N ALA A 139 -1.70 37.97 -34.76
CA ALA A 139 -2.75 39.00 -34.98
C ALA A 139 -4.16 38.51 -34.54
N PRO A 140 -5.06 39.43 -34.11
CA PRO A 140 -6.37 39.11 -33.55
C PRO A 140 -7.47 39.11 -34.61
N GLY A 141 -8.29 38.05 -34.61
CA GLY A 141 -9.50 37.93 -35.43
C GLY A 141 -10.58 37.19 -34.66
N GLN A 142 -11.21 37.89 -33.73
CA GLN A 142 -12.23 37.35 -32.83
C GLN A 142 -13.59 37.27 -33.53
N LEU A 143 -13.82 36.17 -34.25
CA LEU A 143 -15.17 35.77 -34.64
C LEU A 143 -15.73 34.88 -33.53
N VAL A 144 -16.74 35.40 -32.83
CA VAL A 144 -17.48 34.77 -31.75
C VAL A 144 -18.15 33.50 -32.28
N ARG A 145 -17.44 32.37 -32.18
CA ARG A 145 -17.97 31.04 -32.46
C ARG A 145 -18.70 30.58 -31.20
N ALA A 146 -20.02 30.46 -31.29
CA ALA A 146 -20.85 29.92 -30.23
C ALA A 146 -20.28 28.58 -29.77
N GLU A 147 -19.80 28.52 -28.53
CA GLU A 147 -19.26 27.30 -27.95
C GLU A 147 -20.38 26.26 -27.89
N PRO A 148 -20.20 25.08 -28.49
CA PRO A 148 -21.11 23.98 -28.25
C PRO A 148 -21.02 23.66 -26.75
N ILE A 149 -22.13 23.82 -26.03
CA ILE A 149 -22.29 23.35 -24.65
C ILE A 149 -22.08 21.84 -24.68
N ALA A 150 -20.82 21.43 -24.51
CA ALA A 150 -20.41 20.04 -24.46
C ALA A 150 -21.06 19.45 -23.20
N ARG A 151 -22.08 18.61 -23.43
CA ARG A 151 -22.72 17.82 -22.38
C ARG A 151 -21.61 17.07 -21.65
N SER A 152 -21.32 17.52 -20.43
CA SER A 152 -20.35 16.91 -19.52
C SER A 152 -20.82 15.49 -19.23
N ARG A 153 -20.36 14.55 -20.05
CA ARG A 153 -20.56 13.12 -19.85
C ARG A 153 -19.67 12.69 -18.72
N ASN A 154 -20.05 13.00 -17.48
CA ASN A 154 -19.62 12.37 -16.24
C ASN A 154 -18.27 11.65 -16.36
N SER A 155 -17.23 12.39 -16.77
CA SER A 155 -15.95 11.78 -17.11
C SER A 155 -15.36 11.41 -15.77
N ASN A 156 -15.14 10.11 -15.57
CA ASN A 156 -14.55 9.65 -14.34
C ASN A 156 -13.21 10.39 -14.19
N ARG A 157 -13.11 11.25 -13.17
CA ARG A 157 -11.95 12.13 -12.91
C ARG A 157 -10.64 11.36 -12.85
N CYS A 158 -10.71 10.04 -12.60
CA CYS A 158 -9.57 9.16 -12.67
C CYS A 158 -8.89 9.13 -14.04
N TYR A 159 -9.59 9.35 -15.16
CA TYR A 159 -8.99 9.35 -16.50
C TYR A 159 -8.23 10.65 -16.83
N ASP A 160 -8.50 11.73 -16.10
CA ASP A 160 -7.84 13.03 -16.30
C ASP A 160 -6.48 13.11 -15.59
N LEU A 161 -6.07 12.04 -14.88
CA LEU A 161 -4.78 11.97 -14.20
C LEU A 161 -3.63 11.85 -15.23
N PRO A 162 -2.48 12.50 -14.96
CA PRO A 162 -1.41 12.66 -15.94
C PRO A 162 -0.73 11.34 -16.32
N THR A 163 -0.47 10.47 -15.33
CA THR A 163 0.28 9.22 -15.55
C THR A 163 -0.63 8.02 -15.73
N ALA A 164 -0.18 6.99 -16.46
CA ALA A 164 -0.96 5.77 -16.64
C ALA A 164 -1.19 5.05 -15.30
N ALA A 165 -0.16 5.02 -14.44
CA ALA A 165 -0.27 4.44 -13.11
C ALA A 165 -1.29 5.15 -12.22
N ASP A 166 -1.33 6.49 -12.21
CA ASP A 166 -2.29 7.24 -11.39
C ASP A 166 -3.74 6.95 -11.82
N ARG A 167 -3.97 6.88 -13.13
CA ARG A 167 -5.28 6.50 -13.68
C ARG A 167 -5.70 5.10 -13.19
N LEU A 168 -4.79 4.13 -13.19
CA LEU A 168 -5.05 2.79 -12.66
C LEU A 168 -5.31 2.79 -11.15
N VAL A 169 -4.47 3.46 -10.36
CA VAL A 169 -4.63 3.51 -8.89
C VAL A 169 -5.97 4.15 -8.51
N CYS A 170 -6.38 5.21 -9.22
CA CYS A 170 -7.68 5.86 -9.00
C CYS A 170 -8.87 4.97 -9.44
N GLY A 171 -8.77 4.32 -10.59
CA GLY A 171 -9.86 3.50 -11.16
C GLY A 171 -10.08 2.15 -10.49
N TYR A 172 -9.07 1.60 -9.80
CA TYR A 172 -9.12 0.24 -9.23
C TYR A 172 -8.90 0.24 -7.70
N PRO A 173 -9.94 -0.07 -6.90
CA PRO A 173 -9.83 -0.08 -5.44
C PRO A 173 -8.75 -0.99 -4.86
N SER A 174 -8.42 -2.10 -5.55
CA SER A 174 -7.34 -3.00 -5.14
C SER A 174 -5.96 -2.34 -5.19
N LEU A 175 -5.69 -1.54 -6.22
CA LEU A 175 -4.43 -0.80 -6.34
C LEU A 175 -4.38 0.37 -5.34
N ALA A 176 -5.50 1.06 -5.10
CA ALA A 176 -5.58 2.07 -4.04
C ALA A 176 -5.29 1.51 -2.63
N ASN A 177 -5.69 0.26 -2.35
CA ASN A 177 -5.31 -0.44 -1.12
C ASN A 177 -3.80 -0.70 -1.05
N GLN A 178 -3.20 -1.19 -2.14
CA GLN A 178 -1.75 -1.41 -2.21
C GLN A 178 -0.97 -0.11 -2.05
N ASP A 179 -1.48 1.00 -2.58
CA ASP A 179 -0.85 2.31 -2.40
C ASP A 179 -0.83 2.76 -0.94
N ARG A 180 -1.94 2.55 -0.20
CA ARG A 180 -1.96 2.76 1.26
C ARG A 180 -1.00 1.83 1.99
N GLN A 181 -0.93 0.56 1.60
CA GLN A 181 0.01 -0.40 2.19
C GLN A 181 1.46 0.00 1.97
N LEU A 182 1.79 0.48 0.77
CA LEU A 182 3.11 0.98 0.41
C LEU A 182 3.55 2.15 1.30
N ARG A 183 2.67 3.14 1.51
CA ARG A 183 2.93 4.27 2.43
C ARG A 183 3.16 3.78 3.86
N SER A 184 2.31 2.89 4.33
CA SER A 184 2.46 2.30 5.67
C SER A 184 3.76 1.50 5.83
N ALA A 185 4.20 0.77 4.81
CA ALA A 185 5.48 0.04 4.82
C ALA A 185 6.67 1.01 4.84
N TYR A 186 6.59 2.11 4.09
CA TYR A 186 7.60 3.18 4.11
C TYR A 186 7.72 3.81 5.51
N ASP A 187 6.59 4.13 6.14
CA ASP A 187 6.57 4.68 7.50
C ASP A 187 7.17 3.71 8.52
N ARG A 188 6.88 2.40 8.39
CA ARG A 188 7.49 1.35 9.22
C ARG A 188 9.01 1.28 9.03
N ALA A 189 9.49 1.38 7.79
CA ALA A 189 10.93 1.37 7.50
C ALA A 189 11.64 2.56 8.14
N LEU A 190 11.05 3.76 8.07
CA LEU A 190 11.56 4.93 8.78
C LEU A 190 11.57 4.74 10.31
N ALA A 191 10.48 4.21 10.88
CA ALA A 191 10.38 3.96 12.32
C ALA A 191 11.41 2.92 12.81
N ALA A 192 11.83 1.99 11.94
CA ALA A 192 12.88 1.01 12.21
C ALA A 192 14.30 1.58 12.09
N GLY A 193 14.46 2.86 11.73
CA GLY A 193 15.76 3.52 11.61
C GLY A 193 16.44 3.38 10.25
N ALA A 194 15.71 2.99 9.20
CA ALA A 194 16.26 3.03 7.84
C ALA A 194 16.63 4.47 7.44
N ASP A 195 17.69 4.63 6.62
CA ASP A 195 18.12 5.97 6.16
C ASP A 195 17.04 6.59 5.25
N ARG A 196 16.47 7.71 5.71
CA ARG A 196 15.47 8.48 5.00
C ARG A 196 15.93 8.93 3.61
N ARG A 197 17.19 9.36 3.46
CA ARG A 197 17.68 9.86 2.16
C ARG A 197 17.71 8.76 1.11
N ASP A 198 18.08 7.55 1.53
CA ASP A 198 18.12 6.40 0.65
C ASP A 198 16.72 5.88 0.31
N LEU A 199 15.80 5.85 1.30
CA LEU A 199 14.41 5.52 1.04
C LEU A 199 13.73 6.50 0.09
N ASP A 200 13.91 7.81 0.26
CA ASP A 200 13.34 8.84 -0.61
C ASP A 200 13.84 8.72 -2.04
N ARG A 201 15.14 8.51 -2.22
CA ARG A 201 15.76 8.29 -3.53
C ARG A 201 15.21 7.04 -4.21
N ALA A 202 15.15 5.92 -3.50
CA ALA A 202 14.61 4.67 -4.01
C ALA A 202 13.11 4.80 -4.35
N GLN A 203 12.35 5.53 -3.54
CA GLN A 203 10.92 5.77 -3.77
C GLN A 203 10.68 6.66 -5.00
N ALA A 204 11.53 7.66 -5.24
CA ALA A 204 11.48 8.48 -6.45
C ALA A 204 11.78 7.66 -7.71
N LEU A 205 12.84 6.83 -7.68
CA LEU A 205 13.19 5.93 -8.79
C LEU A 205 12.06 4.93 -9.07
N TRP A 206 11.47 4.34 -8.04
CA TRP A 206 10.35 3.41 -8.18
C TRP A 206 9.12 4.09 -8.80
N ARG A 207 8.79 5.34 -8.40
CA ARG A 207 7.70 6.12 -8.99
C ARG A 207 7.95 6.37 -10.48
N ALA A 208 9.12 6.92 -10.83
CA ALA A 208 9.49 7.20 -12.22
C ALA A 208 9.42 5.94 -13.10
N ALA A 209 9.89 4.79 -12.58
CA ALA A 209 9.80 3.52 -13.30
C ALA A 209 8.36 3.03 -13.50
N SER A 210 7.41 3.49 -12.68
CA SER A 210 6.02 3.01 -12.65
C SER A 210 5.05 3.92 -13.42
N GLU A 211 5.38 5.19 -13.65
CA GLU A 211 4.50 6.19 -14.28
C GLU A 211 3.85 5.72 -15.60
N ASN A 212 4.60 4.99 -16.42
CA ASN A 212 4.18 4.52 -17.74
C ASN A 212 3.59 3.09 -17.75
N VAL A 213 3.41 2.46 -16.58
CA VAL A 213 2.82 1.12 -16.50
C VAL A 213 1.31 1.23 -16.69
N SER A 214 0.83 0.76 -17.83
CA SER A 214 -0.60 0.76 -18.20
C SER A 214 -1.30 -0.58 -17.92
N ASP A 215 -0.55 -1.64 -17.63
CA ASP A 215 -1.11 -2.94 -17.27
C ASP A 215 -1.34 -3.05 -15.76
N ARG A 216 -2.57 -3.41 -15.37
CA ARG A 216 -3.00 -3.50 -13.97
C ARG A 216 -2.24 -4.59 -13.20
N ALA A 217 -2.01 -5.75 -13.79
CA ALA A 217 -1.35 -6.87 -13.13
C ALA A 217 0.14 -6.57 -12.93
N ALA A 218 0.80 -6.01 -13.95
CA ALA A 218 2.19 -5.58 -13.88
C ALA A 218 2.40 -4.49 -12.82
N LEU A 219 1.47 -3.52 -12.71
CA LEU A 219 1.54 -2.50 -11.67
C LEU A 219 1.36 -3.13 -10.27
N SER A 220 0.39 -4.04 -10.11
CA SER A 220 0.17 -4.75 -8.85
C SER A 220 1.40 -5.54 -8.39
N GLU A 221 2.09 -6.23 -9.30
CA GLU A 221 3.31 -6.97 -8.97
C GLU A 221 4.45 -6.04 -8.51
N ARG A 222 4.60 -4.89 -9.18
CA ARG A 222 5.57 -3.86 -8.78
C ARG A 222 5.29 -3.30 -7.38
N TYR A 223 4.03 -3.05 -7.04
CA TYR A 223 3.63 -2.67 -5.68
C TYR A 223 3.99 -3.77 -4.69
N ALA A 224 3.61 -5.03 -4.95
CA ALA A 224 3.88 -6.15 -4.06
C ALA A 224 5.38 -6.34 -3.79
N ARG A 225 6.22 -6.24 -4.84
CA ARG A 225 7.68 -6.31 -4.69
C ARG A 225 8.21 -5.16 -3.83
N ARG A 226 7.80 -3.92 -4.09
CA ARG A 226 8.26 -2.74 -3.35
C ARG A 226 7.84 -2.77 -1.89
N ILE A 227 6.62 -3.23 -1.59
CA ILE A 227 6.14 -3.41 -0.22
C ILE A 227 7.05 -4.38 0.53
N ARG A 228 7.41 -5.54 -0.07
CA ARG A 228 8.34 -6.50 0.55
C ARG A 228 9.73 -5.91 0.80
N GLU A 229 10.26 -5.11 -0.13
CA GLU A 229 11.55 -4.42 0.06
C GLU A 229 11.52 -3.47 1.27
N LEU A 230 10.45 -2.69 1.41
CA LEU A 230 10.29 -1.77 2.54
C LEU A 230 10.07 -2.52 3.85
N GLU A 231 9.32 -3.61 3.84
CA GLU A 231 9.12 -4.47 5.03
C GLU A 231 10.41 -5.17 5.46
N ALA A 232 11.25 -5.58 4.51
CA ALA A 232 12.59 -6.08 4.80
C ALA A 232 13.46 -5.00 5.45
N ALA A 233 13.41 -3.76 4.96
CA ALA A 233 14.11 -2.63 5.58
C ALA A 233 13.55 -2.24 6.96
N ALA A 234 12.27 -2.54 7.23
CA ALA A 234 11.65 -2.33 8.53
C ALA A 234 11.94 -3.46 9.54
N SER A 235 12.47 -4.60 9.08
CA SER A 235 12.78 -5.72 9.94
C SER A 235 14.14 -5.49 10.60
N PRO A 236 14.28 -5.66 11.94
CA PRO A 236 15.58 -5.58 12.58
C PRO A 236 16.50 -6.64 11.96
N PRO A 237 17.81 -6.34 11.82
CA PRO A 237 18.76 -7.35 11.40
C PRO A 237 18.64 -8.56 12.34
N PRO A 238 18.74 -9.80 11.83
CA PRO A 238 18.76 -10.96 12.70
C PRO A 238 19.88 -10.77 13.73
N PRO A 239 19.65 -11.16 15.01
CA PRO A 239 20.72 -11.08 16.00
C PRO A 239 21.94 -11.83 15.46
N PRO A 240 23.17 -11.37 15.77
CA PRO A 240 24.36 -12.13 15.41
C PRO A 240 24.20 -13.56 15.95
N PRO A 241 24.71 -14.59 15.23
CA PRO A 241 24.71 -15.94 15.78
C PRO A 241 25.36 -15.89 17.16
N ALA A 242 24.71 -16.50 18.16
CA ALA A 242 25.31 -16.59 19.48
C ALA A 242 26.67 -17.27 19.33
N ASP A 243 27.73 -16.66 19.86
CA ASP A 243 29.07 -17.25 19.85
C ASP A 243 28.96 -18.68 20.38
N GLU A 244 29.19 -19.66 19.49
CA GLU A 244 29.13 -21.06 19.86
C GLU A 244 30.17 -21.29 20.96
N PRO A 245 29.78 -21.80 22.15
CA PRO A 245 30.72 -21.94 23.24
C PRO A 245 31.88 -22.83 22.77
N PRO A 246 33.14 -22.47 23.06
CA PRO A 246 34.27 -23.31 22.74
C PRO A 246 34.08 -24.65 23.46
N PHE A 247 34.10 -25.73 22.68
CA PHE A 247 33.98 -27.12 23.15
C PHE A 247 35.10 -27.52 24.11
#